data_AF-A0A0F8DWJ7-F1
#
_entry.id   AF-A0A0F8DWJ7-F1
#
_cell.length_a   1.000
_cell.length_b   1.000
_cell.length_c   1.000
_cell.angle_alpha   90.00
_cell.angle_beta   90.00
_cell.angle_gamma   90.00
#
_symmetry.space_group_name_H-M   'P 1'
#
loop_
_entity.id
_entity.type
_entity.pdbx_description
1 polymer ?
#
loop_
_entity_poly.entity_id
_entity_poly.type
_entity_poly.pdbx_seq_one_letter_code
_entity_poly.pdbx_strand_id
1 'polypeptide(L)' 'MAKQLKLRILNVSLFLLLLLQLLAGTRLWFVELLGWEDSQTFMNLHLVTGFGLAVLIFVHIYTNWWWVKSQFGFSR' A
#
# COMPACT_ATOMS: atom_id res chain seq x y z
N MET A 1 -24.51 -2.70 -5.66
CA MET A 1 -23.49 -3.72 -6.01
C MET A 1 -22.16 -3.13 -6.49
N ALA A 2 -22.14 -2.20 -7.45
CA ALA A 2 -20.88 -1.67 -8.02
C ALA A 2 -19.89 -1.08 -6.99
N LYS A 3 -20.38 -0.35 -5.96
CA LYS A 3 -19.52 0.21 -4.91
C LYS A 3 -18.79 -0.87 -4.10
N GLN A 4 -19.48 -1.95 -3.74
CA GLN A 4 -18.91 -3.06 -2.96
C GLN A 4 -17.85 -3.81 -3.77
N LEU A 5 -18.09 -4.01 -5.07
CA LEU A 5 -17.11 -4.62 -5.96
C LEU A 5 -15.84 -3.75 -6.08
N LYS A 6 -15.98 -2.44 -6.27
CA LYS A 6 -14.85 -1.49 -6.31
C LYS A 6 -14.01 -1.53 -5.05
N LEU A 7 -14.65 -1.54 -3.87
CA LEU A 7 -13.96 -1.63 -2.59
C LEU A 7 -13.25 -2.97 -2.40
N ARG A 8 -13.86 -4.08 -2.83
CA ARG A 8 -13.23 -5.41 -2.74
C ARG A 8 -11.96 -5.48 -3.59
N ILE A 9 -12.01 -4.97 -4.82
CA ILE A 9 -10.85 -4.88 -5.71
C ILE A 9 -9.78 -4.00 -5.07
N LEU A 10 -10.14 -2.81 -4.61
CA LEU A 10 -9.21 -1.87 -3.97
C LEU A 10 -8.51 -2.47 -2.76
N ASN A 11 -9.24 -3.19 -1.91
CA ASN A 11 -8.70 -3.84 -0.71
C ASN A 11 -7.70 -4.95 -1.08
N VAL A 12 -8.02 -5.78 -2.07
CA VAL A 12 -7.12 -6.83 -2.55
C VAL A 12 -5.86 -6.21 -3.15
N SER A 13 -6.00 -5.17 -3.97
CA SER A 13 -4.86 -4.44 -4.55
C SER A 13 -3.96 -3.83 -3.47
N LEU A 14 -4.54 -3.18 -2.46
CA LEU A 14 -3.81 -2.62 -1.32
C LEU A 14 -3.05 -3.70 -0.55
N PHE A 15 -3.69 -4.84 -0.26
CA PHE A 15 -3.06 -5.94 0.45
C PHE A 15 -1.85 -6.49 -0.32
N LEU A 16 -2.00 -6.74 -1.62
CA LEU A 16 -0.92 -7.25 -2.46
C LEU A 16 0.25 -6.27 -2.55
N LEU A 17 -0.03 -4.97 -2.68
CA LEU A 17 1.02 -3.94 -2.68
C LEU A 17 1.72 -3.81 -1.34
N LEU A 18 0.98 -3.87 -0.22
CA LEU A 18 1.59 -3.89 1.11
C LEU A 18 2.51 -5.09 1.30
N LEU A 19 2.08 -6.28 0.85
CA LEU A 19 2.89 -7.49 0.91
C LEU A 19 4.17 -7.35 0.07
N LEU A 20 4.04 -6.85 -1.16
CA LEU A 20 5.19 -6.60 -2.03
C LEU A 20 6.15 -5.58 -1.41
N GLN A 21 5.62 -4.53 -0.80
CA GLN A 21 6.39 -3.50 -0.13
C GLN A 21 7.15 -4.03 1.09
N LEU A 22 6.50 -4.89 1.88
CA LEU A 22 7.12 -5.56 3.02
C LEU A 22 8.27 -6.44 2.57
N LEU A 23 8.08 -7.28 1.56
CA LEU A 23 9.11 -8.17 1.04
C LEU A 23 10.29 -7.39 0.45
N ALA A 24 10.01 -6.39 -0.39
CA ALA A 24 11.05 -5.56 -0.99
C ALA A 24 11.82 -4.75 0.06
N GLY A 25 11.11 -4.13 1.01
CA GLY A 25 11.72 -3.37 2.10
C GLY A 25 12.56 -4.25 3.02
N THR A 26 12.07 -5.45 3.36
CA THR A 26 12.82 -6.43 4.16
C THR A 26 14.11 -6.85 3.46
N ARG A 27 14.04 -7.15 2.15
CA ARG A 27 15.23 -7.48 1.36
C ARG A 27 16.24 -6.33 1.38
N LEU A 28 15.80 -5.10 1.12
CA LEU A 28 16.69 -3.92 1.11
C LEU A 28 17.32 -3.68 2.49
N TRP A 29 16.58 -3.89 3.57
CA TRP A 29 17.12 -3.80 4.92
C TRP A 29 18.20 -4.85 5.20
N PHE A 30 18.02 -6.09 4.74
CA PHE A 30 19.07 -7.12 4.83
C PHE A 30 20.28 -6.83 3.95
N VAL A 31 20.08 -6.21 2.78
CA VAL A 31 21.18 -5.75 1.92
C VAL A 31 22.07 -4.77 2.68
N GLU A 32 21.47 -3.79 3.34
CA GLU A 32 22.19 -2.81 4.15
C GLU A 32 22.85 -3.45 5.38
N LEU A 33 22.14 -4.33 6.09
CA LEU A 33 22.62 -4.94 7.33
C LEU A 33 23.75 -5.96 7.10
N LEU A 34 23.64 -6.79 6.07
CA LEU A 34 24.55 -7.91 5.79
C LEU A 34 25.57 -7.59 4.68
N GLY A 35 25.50 -6.40 4.09
CA GLY A 35 26.37 -5.99 2.98
C GLY A 35 26.17 -6.84 1.72
N TRP A 36 24.94 -7.28 1.45
CA TRP A 36 24.65 -8.01 0.21
C TRP A 36 24.78 -7.09 -1.01
N GLU A 37 24.90 -7.68 -2.19
CA GLU A 37 24.88 -6.90 -3.42
C GLU A 37 23.51 -6.23 -3.59
N ASP A 38 23.54 -4.91 -3.68
CA ASP A 38 22.34 -4.14 -3.84
C ASP A 38 21.81 -4.28 -5.27
N SER A 39 20.49 -4.42 -5.39
CA SER A 39 19.86 -4.57 -6.70
C SER A 39 19.07 -3.32 -7.01
N GLN A 40 19.60 -2.51 -7.92
CA GLN A 40 18.92 -1.31 -8.40
C GLN A 40 17.49 -1.61 -8.87
N THR A 41 17.25 -2.80 -9.44
CA THR A 41 15.92 -3.28 -9.82
C THR A 41 14.98 -3.40 -8.62
N PHE A 42 15.43 -3.95 -7.50
CA PHE A 42 14.62 -4.07 -6.28
C PHE A 42 14.37 -2.70 -5.63
N MET A 43 15.36 -1.81 -5.62
CA MET A 43 15.18 -0.43 -5.15
C MET A 43 14.14 0.30 -6.00
N ASN A 44 14.26 0.25 -7.32
CA ASN A 44 13.30 0.87 -8.24
C ASN A 44 11.90 0.26 -8.07
N LEU A 45 11.80 -1.06 -7.91
CA LEU A 45 10.54 -1.73 -7.64
C LEU A 45 9.91 -1.19 -6.36
N HIS A 46 10.65 -1.17 -5.25
CA HIS A 46 10.18 -0.66 -3.96
C HIS A 46 9.69 0.80 -4.06
N LEU A 47 10.42 1.66 -4.76
CA LEU A 47 10.02 3.06 -4.93
C LEU A 47 8.73 3.19 -5.74
N VAL A 48 8.63 2.50 -6.87
CA VAL A 48 7.44 2.54 -7.76
C VAL A 48 6.22 1.97 -7.06
N THR A 49 6.36 0.81 -6.41
CA THR A 49 5.24 0.16 -5.70
C THR A 49 4.84 0.93 -4.45
N GLY A 50 5.80 1.56 -3.77
CA GLY A 50 5.55 2.47 -2.64
C GLY A 50 4.76 3.71 -3.05
N PHE A 51 5.11 4.32 -4.18
CA PHE A 51 4.32 5.43 -4.73
C PHE A 51 2.89 4.99 -5.11
N GLY A 52 2.75 3.87 -5.82
CA GLY A 52 1.44 3.31 -6.17
C GLY A 52 0.58 2.98 -4.94
N LEU A 53 1.20 2.45 -3.89
CA LEU A 53 0.55 2.16 -2.62
C LEU A 53 0.01 3.45 -1.97
N ALA A 54 0.82 4.52 -1.92
CA ALA A 54 0.39 5.80 -1.36
C ALA A 54 -0.85 6.36 -2.09
N VAL A 55 -0.84 6.33 -3.43
CA VAL A 55 -1.99 6.76 -4.25
C VAL A 55 -3.23 5.93 -3.92
N LEU A 56 -3.10 4.60 -3.84
CA LEU A 56 -4.24 3.73 -3.54
C LEU A 56 -4.77 3.91 -2.11
N ILE A 57 -3.91 4.23 -1.14
CA ILE A 57 -4.33 4.58 0.23
C ILE A 57 -5.23 5.81 0.20
N PHE A 58 -4.85 6.87 -0.53
CA PHE A 58 -5.70 8.05 -0.67
C PHE A 58 -7.04 7.73 -1.35
N VAL A 59 -7.03 6.93 -2.41
CA VAL A 59 -8.27 6.47 -3.06
C VAL A 59 -9.14 5.67 -2.08
N HIS A 60 -8.53 4.84 -1.24
CA HIS A 60 -9.24 4.04 -0.23
C HIS A 60 -9.85 4.91 0.86
N ILE A 61 -9.11 5.89 1.37
CA ILE A 61 -9.64 6.87 2.33
C ILE A 61 -10.80 7.65 1.72
N TYR A 62 -10.67 8.13 0.48
CA TYR A 62 -11.73 8.87 -0.21
C TYR A 62 -12.99 8.03 -0.42
N THR A 63 -12.84 6.79 -0.91
CA THR A 63 -13.97 5.89 -1.16
C THR A 63 -14.66 5.40 0.13
N ASN A 64 -13.93 5.37 1.24
CA ASN A 64 -14.42 5.02 2.57
C ASN A 64 -14.58 6.23 3.51
N TRP A 65 -14.62 7.46 2.99
CA TRP A 65 -14.58 8.68 3.81
C TRP A 65 -15.67 8.74 4.88
N TRP A 66 -16.86 8.18 4.58
CA TRP A 66 -17.94 8.06 5.56
C TRP A 66 -17.59 7.19 6.76
N TRP A 67 -16.92 6.05 6.53
CA TRP A 67 -16.45 5.17 7.60
C TRP A 67 -15.30 5.83 8.39
N VAL A 68 -14.43 6.58 7.72
CA VAL A 68 -13.36 7.35 8.38
C VAL A 68 -13.97 8.40 9.32
N LYS A 69 -14.92 9.21 8.84
CA LYS A 69 -15.63 10.20 9.65
C LYS A 69 -16.31 9.58 10.87
N SER A 70 -16.90 8.38 10.73
CA SER A 70 -17.54 7.71 11.86
C SER A 70 -16.54 7.28 12.95
N GLN A 71 -15.25 7.06 12.62
CA GLN A 71 -14.21 6.79 13.63
C GLN A 71 -13.86 8.02 14.46
N PHE A 72 -14.06 9.22 13.92
CA PHE A 72 -13.76 10.50 14.58
C PHE A 72 -14.98 11.13 15.27
N GLY A 73 -16.08 10.39 15.43
CA GLY A 73 -17.31 10.91 16.05
C GLY A 73 -18.08 11.93 15.18
N PHE A 74 -17.65 12.16 13.94
CA PHE A 74 -18.43 12.92 12.96
C PHE A 74 -19.53 12.00 12.40
N SER A 75 -20.62 11.83 13.14
CA SER A 75 -21.85 11.29 12.55
C SER A 75 -22.43 12.30 11.55
N ARG A 76 -23.28 11.83 10.63
CA ARG A 76 -24.21 12.73 9.96
C ARG A 76 -25.09 13.44 10.98
#